data_AF-A0A7C4ZIG5-F1
#
_entry.id   AF-A0A7C4ZIG5-F1
#
_cell.length_a   1.000
_cell.length_b   1.000
_cell.length_c   1.000
_cell.angle_alpha   90.00
_cell.angle_beta   90.00
_cell.angle_gamma   90.00
#
_symmetry.space_group_name_H-M   'P 1'
#
loop_
_entity.id
_entity.type
_entity.pdbx_description
1 polymer ?
#
loop_
_entity_poly.entity_id
_entity_poly.type
_entity_poly.pdbx_seq_one_letter_code
_entity_poly.pdbx_strand_id
1 'polypeptide(L)' 'MSWLKSMMEKEPPEPESPIGTVVIGTLEPDMHETPKEMVRKALKRAGFKTVDLGKAVSSEKFASKAKE' A
#
# COMPACT_ATOMS: atom_id res chain seq x y z
N MET A 1 22.72 20.67 -6.07
CA MET A 1 21.41 20.01 -5.94
C MET A 1 21.54 18.59 -5.36
N SER A 2 22.31 18.40 -4.27
CA SER A 2 22.43 17.10 -3.58
C SER A 2 21.53 17.00 -2.34
N TRP A 3 21.24 18.14 -1.69
CA TRP A 3 20.43 18.18 -0.47
C TRP A 3 18.96 17.83 -0.72
N LEU A 4 18.39 18.29 -1.85
CA LEU A 4 17.00 18.03 -2.25
C LEU A 4 16.73 16.53 -2.46
N LYS A 5 17.73 15.79 -2.94
CA LYS A 5 17.66 14.33 -3.14
C LYS A 5 17.69 13.56 -1.80
N SER A 6 18.23 14.16 -0.75
CA SER A 6 18.17 13.61 0.62
C SER A 6 16.85 13.94 1.33
N MET A 7 16.11 14.95 0.86
CA MET A 7 14.80 15.36 1.37
C MET A 7 13.63 14.71 0.63
N MET A 8 13.88 14.09 -0.52
CA MET A 8 12.89 13.26 -1.19
C MET A 8 12.61 12.07 -0.26
N GLU A 9 11.40 12.01 0.33
CA GLU A 9 10.94 10.88 1.14
C GLU A 9 11.20 9.59 0.35
N LYS A 10 12.30 8.90 0.68
CA LYS A 10 12.60 7.58 0.15
C LYS A 10 11.41 6.71 0.51
N GLU A 11 10.85 6.02 -0.48
CA GLU A 11 9.84 5.00 -0.20
C GLU A 11 10.39 4.10 0.90
N PRO A 12 9.62 3.88 1.98
CA PRO A 12 10.09 3.08 3.10
C PRO A 12 10.56 1.73 2.57
N PRO A 13 11.76 1.25 3.00
CA PRO A 13 12.31 -0.01 2.52
C PRO A 13 11.31 -1.13 2.77
N GLU A 14 11.17 -2.05 1.80
CA GLU A 14 10.35 -3.25 1.96
C GLU A 14 10.84 -4.00 3.22
N PRO A 15 9.97 -4.33 4.19
CA PRO A 15 10.39 -4.96 5.42
C PRO A 15 10.99 -6.35 5.15
N GLU A 16 12.22 -6.60 5.61
CA GLU A 16 12.93 -7.89 5.43
C GLU A 16 12.26 -9.04 6.19
N SER A 17 11.50 -8.74 7.25
CA SER A 17 10.68 -9.70 8.01
C SER A 17 9.30 -9.09 8.30
N PRO A 18 8.35 -9.18 7.36
CA PRO A 18 7.03 -8.56 7.53
C PRO A 18 6.27 -9.18 8.69
N ILE A 19 5.67 -8.34 9.55
CA ILE A 19 4.80 -8.77 10.65
C ILE A 19 3.56 -9.49 10.11
N GLY A 20 3.11 -9.08 8.93
CA GLY A 20 2.02 -9.68 8.17
C GLY A 20 1.86 -9.03 6.79
N THR A 21 1.10 -9.69 5.93
CA THR A 21 0.74 -9.16 4.61
C THR A 21 -0.62 -8.48 4.70
N VAL A 22 -0.70 -7.23 4.22
CA VAL A 22 -1.95 -6.45 4.17
C VAL A 22 -2.29 -6.16 2.73
N VAL A 23 -3.46 -6.60 2.30
CA VAL A 23 -4.00 -6.28 0.97
C VAL A 23 -4.83 -5.01 1.08
N ILE A 24 -4.49 -3.97 0.31
CA ILE A 24 -5.20 -2.68 0.29
C ILE A 24 -5.76 -2.40 -1.11
N GLY A 25 -6.94 -1.81 -1.19
CA GLY A 25 -7.61 -1.47 -2.45
C GLY A 25 -8.94 -0.77 -2.19
N THR A 26 -9.59 -0.20 -3.22
CA THR A 26 -11.00 0.24 -3.11
C THR A 26 -11.87 -0.69 -3.91
N LEU A 27 -13.07 -0.90 -3.39
CA LEU A 27 -14.16 -1.51 -4.12
C LEU A 27 -14.88 -0.47 -4.97
N GLU A 28 -15.43 -0.88 -6.11
CA GLU A 28 -16.35 -0.03 -6.86
C GLU A 28 -17.59 0.33 -6.03
N PRO A 29 -18.11 1.57 -6.11
CA PRO A 29 -17.74 2.67 -7.03
C PRO A 29 -16.68 3.64 -6.47
N ASP A 30 -15.97 3.31 -5.39
CA ASP A 30 -15.06 4.24 -4.73
C ASP A 30 -13.73 4.40 -5.48
N MET A 31 -13.47 5.63 -5.93
CA MET A 31 -12.27 6.01 -6.68
C MET A 31 -11.25 6.77 -5.84
N HIS A 32 -11.48 6.97 -4.54
CA HIS A 32 -10.56 7.72 -3.69
C HIS A 32 -9.26 6.93 -3.44
N GLU A 33 -8.14 7.54 -3.82
CA GLU A 33 -6.82 6.90 -3.80
C GLU A 33 -5.89 7.55 -2.76
N THR A 34 -6.03 8.86 -2.54
CA THR A 34 -5.20 9.64 -1.61
C THR A 34 -5.16 9.08 -0.18
N PRO A 35 -6.30 8.67 0.43
CA PRO A 35 -6.27 8.10 1.78
C PRO A 35 -5.58 6.73 1.81
N LYS A 36 -5.72 5.92 0.75
CA LYS A 36 -5.05 4.61 0.68
C LYS A 36 -3.54 4.73 0.57
N GLU A 37 -3.06 5.67 -0.22
CA GLU A 37 -1.62 5.92 -0.37
C GLU A 37 -0.99 6.25 0.99
N MET A 38 -1.70 7.06 1.80
CA MET A 38 -1.28 7.41 3.15
C MET A 38 -1.26 6.18 4.07
N VAL A 39 -2.31 5.36 4.04
CA VAL A 39 -2.39 4.11 4.83
C VAL A 39 -1.32 3.11 4.40
N ARG A 40 -1.07 2.95 3.09
CA ARG A 40 -0.03 2.10 2.54
C ARG A 40 1.35 2.51 3.06
N LYS A 41 1.68 3.81 3.03
CA LYS A 41 2.93 4.33 3.59
C LYS A 41 3.03 4.12 5.10
N ALA A 42 1.94 4.27 5.83
CA ALA A 42 1.89 4.01 7.27
C ALA A 42 2.12 2.52 7.59
N LEU A 43 1.49 1.62 6.84
CA LEU A 43 1.65 0.17 6.99
C LEU A 43 3.07 -0.30 6.65
N LYS A 44 3.67 0.23 5.58
CA LYS A 44 5.09 -0.03 5.27
C LYS A 44 6.02 0.44 6.39
N ARG A 45 5.78 1.64 6.95
CA ARG A 45 6.53 2.15 8.11
C ARG A 45 6.35 1.29 9.37
N ALA A 46 5.17 0.71 9.55
CA ALA A 46 4.87 -0.21 10.64
C ALA A 46 5.45 -1.62 10.42
N GLY A 47 6.09 -1.90 9.29
CA GLY A 47 6.72 -3.20 9.01
C GLY A 47 5.78 -4.25 8.41
N PHE A 48 4.63 -3.83 7.85
CA PHE A 48 3.74 -4.73 7.11
C PHE A 48 4.10 -4.76 5.63
N LYS A 49 3.95 -5.94 5.02
CA LYS A 49 4.03 -6.08 3.56
C LYS A 49 2.69 -5.68 2.96
N THR A 50 2.63 -4.51 2.33
CA THR A 50 1.40 -4.04 1.68
C THR A 50 1.32 -4.48 0.22
N VAL A 51 0.25 -5.16 -0.15
CA VAL A 51 -0.12 -5.51 -1.53
C VAL A 51 -1.25 -4.57 -1.97
N ASP A 52 -0.98 -3.71 -2.94
CA ASP A 52 -1.93 -2.73 -3.43
C ASP A 52 -2.65 -3.25 -4.69
N LEU A 53 -3.96 -3.39 -4.61
CA LEU A 53 -4.82 -3.79 -5.72
C LEU A 53 -5.33 -2.60 -6.54
N GLY A 54 -5.06 -1.37 -6.10
CA GLY A 54 -5.44 -0.15 -6.79
C GLY A 54 -6.87 0.33 -6.47
N LYS A 55 -7.52 0.91 -7.47
CA LYS A 55 -8.86 1.50 -7.38
C LYS A 55 -9.87 0.78 -8.26
N ALA A 56 -11.14 0.82 -7.85
CA ALA A 56 -12.24 0.18 -8.58
C ALA A 56 -12.02 -1.34 -8.77
N VAL A 57 -11.66 -2.04 -7.70
CA VAL A 57 -11.47 -3.49 -7.72
C VAL A 57 -12.80 -4.18 -7.45
N SER A 58 -13.13 -5.24 -8.21
CA SER A 58 -14.30 -6.05 -7.90
C SER A 58 -14.11 -6.81 -6.58
N SER A 59 -15.19 -6.98 -5.82
CA SER A 59 -15.17 -7.70 -4.54
C SER A 59 -14.61 -9.11 -4.65
N GLU A 60 -14.89 -9.80 -5.77
CA GLU A 60 -14.36 -11.13 -6.06
C GLU A 60 -12.84 -11.13 -6.23
N LYS A 61 -12.28 -10.16 -6.98
CA LYS A 61 -10.82 -10.03 -7.15
C LYS A 61 -10.15 -9.68 -5.84
N PHE A 62 -10.77 -8.83 -5.04
CA PHE A 62 -10.28 -8.47 -3.71
C PHE A 62 -10.22 -9.69 -2.79
N ALA A 63 -11.32 -10.45 -2.71
CA ALA A 63 -11.39 -11.65 -1.88
C ALA A 63 -10.44 -12.76 -2.35
N SER A 64 -10.28 -12.93 -3.66
CA SER A 64 -9.30 -13.88 -4.21
C SER A 64 -7.89 -13.52 -3.82
N LYS A 65 -7.53 -12.23 -3.86
CA LYS A 65 -6.18 -11.75 -3.52
C LYS A 65 -5.91 -11.73 -2.02
N ALA A 66 -6.95 -11.63 -1.20
CA ALA A 66 -6.85 -11.77 0.26
C ALA A 66 -6.69 -13.22 0.73
N LYS A 67 -7.00 -14.21 -0.11
CA LYS A 67 -6.89 -15.64 0.21
C LYS A 67 -5.57 -16.28 -0.24
N GLU A 68 -4.82 -15.63 -1.12
CA GLU A 68 -3.42 -15.99 -1.45
C GLU A 68 -2.48 -15.66 -0.30
#